data_AF-A0A117M3U8-F1
#
_entry.id   AF-A0A117M3U8-F1
#
_cell.length_a   1.000
_cell.length_b   1.000
_cell.length_c   1.000
_cell.angle_alpha   90.00
_cell.angle_beta   90.00
_cell.angle_gamma   90.00
#
_symmetry.space_group_name_H-M   'P 1'
#
loop_
_entity.id
_entity.type
_entity.pdbx_description
1 polymer ?
#
loop_
_entity_poly.entity_id
_entity_poly.type
_entity_poly.pdbx_seq_one_letter_code
_entity_poly.pdbx_strand_id
1 'polypeptide(L)'
;MIDIYALGTRLIVCVDSPALGGVYKLVAKKNGPGYIPGLKISGNPEKVTTPGFKKLYRIINKHTGKAEGDCITNFNEDLHGLNRLKLFDPVHTWIYKFVTNFEAVELLEPVFINGKQVYELPST
;
A
#
# COMPACT_ATOMS: atom_id res chain seq x y z
N MET A 1 -6.59 -34.96 -21.95
CA MET A 1 -5.76 -34.26 -20.94
C MET A 1 -5.04 -33.14 -21.68
N ILE A 2 -4.93 -31.95 -21.10
CA ILE A 2 -4.12 -30.87 -21.66
C ILE A 2 -2.88 -30.78 -20.77
N ASP A 3 -1.69 -30.93 -21.36
CA ASP A 3 -0.42 -30.93 -20.63
C ASP A 3 0.25 -29.55 -20.60
N ILE A 4 -0.12 -28.65 -21.53
CA ILE A 4 0.49 -27.33 -21.70
C ILE A 4 -0.55 -26.29 -22.10
N TYR A 5 -0.48 -25.10 -21.48
CA TYR A 5 -1.22 -23.90 -21.89
C TYR A 5 -0.25 -22.89 -22.53
N ALA A 6 -0.39 -22.66 -23.84
CA ALA A 6 0.31 -21.59 -24.54
C ALA A 6 -0.58 -20.33 -24.59
N LEU A 7 -0.13 -19.26 -23.96
CA LEU A 7 -0.84 -17.98 -23.89
C LEU A 7 -0.21 -17.00 -24.89
N GLY A 8 -1.06 -16.37 -25.71
CA GLY A 8 -0.63 -15.43 -26.75
C GLY A 8 -1.12 -14.00 -26.49
N THR A 9 -1.65 -13.36 -27.54
CA THR A 9 -2.02 -11.94 -27.56
C THR A 9 -2.90 -11.51 -26.38
N ARG A 10 -3.84 -12.36 -25.94
CA ARG A 10 -4.76 -12.00 -24.84
C ARG A 10 -4.05 -11.70 -23.52
N LEU A 11 -2.97 -12.43 -23.23
CA LEU A 11 -2.18 -12.22 -22.01
C LEU A 11 -1.32 -10.95 -22.14
N ILE A 12 -0.57 -10.81 -23.24
CA ILE A 12 0.45 -9.76 -23.36
C ILE A 12 -0.15 -8.34 -23.44
N VAL A 13 -1.36 -8.19 -23.99
CA VAL A 13 -2.03 -6.88 -24.07
C VAL A 13 -3.08 -6.66 -22.99
N CYS A 14 -3.29 -7.64 -22.09
CA CYS A 14 -4.35 -7.62 -21.08
C CYS A 14 -5.72 -7.21 -21.71
N VAL A 15 -6.19 -7.96 -22.72
CA VAL A 15 -7.33 -7.55 -23.59
C VAL A 15 -8.53 -6.99 -22.81
N ASP A 16 -8.87 -7.60 -21.68
CA ASP A 16 -10.05 -7.23 -20.89
C ASP A 16 -9.85 -5.94 -20.08
N SER A 17 -8.59 -5.56 -19.77
CA SER A 17 -8.22 -4.33 -19.07
C SER A 17 -6.79 -3.89 -19.45
N PRO A 18 -6.61 -3.18 -20.59
CA PRO A 18 -5.29 -2.87 -21.14
C PRO A 18 -4.54 -1.76 -20.38
N ALA A 19 -5.17 -1.17 -19.36
CA ALA A 19 -4.58 -0.10 -18.56
C ALA A 19 -4.92 -0.28 -17.08
N LEU A 20 -3.91 -0.20 -16.21
CA LEU A 20 -4.08 -0.35 -14.75
C LEU A 20 -4.67 0.90 -14.07
N GLY A 21 -4.64 2.07 -14.72
CA GLY A 21 -5.21 3.31 -14.17
C GLY A 21 -4.40 3.95 -13.04
N GLY A 22 -3.10 3.66 -12.95
CA GLY A 22 -2.20 4.28 -11.94
C GLY A 22 -2.16 5.81 -12.04
N VAL A 23 -2.11 6.49 -10.89
CA VAL A 23 -2.08 7.95 -10.80
C VAL A 23 -0.98 8.43 -9.86
N TYR A 24 -0.30 9.51 -10.23
CA TYR A 24 0.67 10.21 -9.37
C TYR A 24 0.04 11.49 -8.82
N LYS A 25 0.06 11.66 -7.50
CA LYS A 25 -0.57 12.81 -6.82
C LYS A 25 0.35 13.35 -5.72
N LEU A 26 0.43 14.68 -5.64
CA LEU A 26 1.13 15.35 -4.54
C LEU A 26 0.31 15.22 -3.24
N VAL A 27 0.89 14.61 -2.21
CA VAL A 27 0.22 14.37 -0.92
C VAL A 27 0.78 15.19 0.24
N ALA A 28 1.98 15.75 0.10
CA ALA A 28 2.60 16.63 1.09
C ALA A 28 3.69 17.51 0.45
N LYS A 29 3.97 18.67 1.07
CA LYS A 29 5.11 19.53 0.73
C LYS A 29 6.03 19.63 1.93
N LYS A 30 7.34 19.55 1.72
CA LYS A 30 8.33 19.76 2.78
C LYS A 30 8.31 21.22 3.23
N ASN A 31 8.27 21.47 4.54
CA ASN A 31 8.36 22.79 5.14
C ASN A 31 9.32 22.72 6.35
N GLY A 32 10.55 23.19 6.15
CA GLY A 32 11.63 23.04 7.13
C GLY A 32 11.89 21.57 7.49
N PRO A 33 11.88 21.19 8.78
CA PRO A 33 12.05 19.79 9.21
C PRO A 33 10.78 18.94 9.02
N GLY A 34 9.61 19.55 8.74
CA GLY A 34 8.32 18.87 8.67
C GLY A 34 7.72 18.76 7.28
N TYR A 35 6.52 18.19 7.21
CA TYR A 35 5.70 18.09 6.01
C TYR A 35 4.33 18.71 6.23
N ILE A 36 3.87 19.54 5.29
CA ILE A 36 2.51 20.06 5.23
C ILE A 36 1.68 19.14 4.32
N PRO A 37 0.62 18.49 4.82
CA PRO A 37 -0.26 17.66 4.00
C PRO A 37 -0.95 18.47 2.89
N GLY A 38 -1.04 17.91 1.70
CA GLY A 38 -1.78 18.44 0.56
C GLY A 38 -3.03 17.62 0.28
N LEU A 39 -4.17 18.29 0.06
CA LEU A 39 -5.44 17.66 -0.27
C LEU A 39 -5.96 18.23 -1.59
N LYS A 40 -6.26 17.36 -2.56
CA LYS A 40 -7.00 17.75 -3.76
C LYS A 40 -8.46 17.35 -3.59
N ILE A 41 -9.34 18.35 -3.54
CA ILE A 41 -10.78 18.15 -3.51
C ILE A 41 -11.28 17.92 -4.94
N SER A 42 -12.20 16.98 -5.10
CA SER A 42 -12.88 16.66 -6.36
C SER A 42 -14.38 16.59 -6.11
N GLY A 43 -15.20 16.81 -7.13
CA GLY A 43 -16.66 16.64 -7.03
C GLY A 43 -17.10 15.20 -6.76
N ASN A 44 -16.22 14.21 -6.92
CA ASN A 44 -16.45 12.85 -6.43
C ASN A 44 -15.62 12.61 -5.15
N PRO A 45 -16.26 12.30 -4.00
CA PRO A 45 -15.60 11.97 -2.74
C PRO A 45 -14.54 10.86 -2.86
N GLU A 46 -14.75 9.84 -3.70
CA GLU A 46 -13.81 8.74 -3.90
C GLU A 46 -12.51 9.18 -4.59
N LYS A 47 -12.56 10.32 -5.30
CA LYS A 47 -11.40 10.89 -6.01
C LYS A 47 -10.59 11.85 -5.15
N VAL A 48 -11.07 12.15 -3.93
CA VAL A 48 -10.35 12.93 -2.92
C VAL A 48 -9.11 12.16 -2.49
N THR A 49 -7.98 12.84 -2.43
CA THR A 49 -6.71 12.22 -2.07
C THR A 49 -6.57 12.03 -0.57
N THR A 50 -6.11 10.87 -0.09
CA THR A 50 -5.68 10.74 1.30
C THR A 50 -4.41 11.58 1.53
N PRO A 51 -4.48 12.67 2.31
CA PRO A 51 -3.38 13.62 2.44
C PRO A 51 -2.23 13.04 3.28
N GLY A 52 -1.09 13.72 3.26
CA GLY A 52 0.06 13.41 4.13
C GLY A 52 1.03 12.38 3.56
N PHE A 53 2.25 12.40 4.13
CA PHE A 53 3.27 11.39 3.89
C PHE A 53 2.96 10.17 4.76
N LYS A 54 2.94 8.98 4.16
CA LYS A 54 2.31 7.78 4.72
C LYS A 54 3.23 6.58 4.62
N LYS A 55 3.03 5.61 5.50
CA LYS A 55 3.58 4.26 5.40
C LYS A 55 2.48 3.27 5.05
N LEU A 56 2.87 2.17 4.44
CA LEU A 56 1.98 1.06 4.09
C LEU A 56 2.52 -0.20 4.76
N TYR A 57 1.71 -0.81 5.61
CA TYR A 57 2.03 -2.05 6.31
C TYR A 57 1.12 -3.18 5.85
N ARG A 58 1.68 -4.36 5.62
CA ARG A 58 0.92 -5.60 5.55
C ARG A 58 0.87 -6.26 6.92
N ILE A 59 -0.33 -6.56 7.38
CA ILE A 59 -0.54 -7.20 8.69
C ILE A 59 -0.60 -8.71 8.49
N ILE A 60 0.43 -9.41 8.94
CA ILE A 60 0.51 -10.87 8.91
C ILE A 60 0.16 -11.44 10.27
N ASN A 61 -0.83 -12.33 10.33
CA ASN A 61 -1.17 -13.04 11.56
C ASN A 61 -0.11 -14.10 11.86
N LYS A 62 0.58 -13.99 13.00
CA LYS A 62 1.69 -14.90 13.34
C LYS A 62 1.23 -16.34 13.62
N HIS A 63 -0.04 -16.55 13.96
CA HIS A 63 -0.57 -17.89 14.17
C HIS A 63 -0.87 -18.62 12.86
N THR A 64 -1.38 -17.90 11.86
CA THR A 64 -1.83 -18.52 10.59
C THR A 64 -0.85 -18.32 9.44
N GLY A 65 0.09 -17.38 9.57
CA GLY A 65 0.97 -16.93 8.48
C GLY A 65 0.24 -16.17 7.37
N LYS A 66 -1.05 -15.85 7.54
CA LYS A 66 -1.87 -15.22 6.50
C LYS A 66 -1.91 -13.71 6.65
N ALA A 67 -2.03 -13.02 5.51
CA ALA A 67 -2.31 -11.60 5.49
C ALA A 67 -3.75 -11.31 5.96
N GLU A 68 -3.88 -10.46 6.97
CA GLU A 68 -5.15 -10.00 7.52
C GLU A 68 -5.64 -8.72 6.82
N GLY A 69 -4.76 -8.01 6.14
CA GLY A 69 -5.04 -6.79 5.38
C GLY A 69 -3.83 -5.87 5.33
N ASP A 70 -3.96 -4.83 4.51
CA ASP A 70 -2.99 -3.75 4.43
C ASP A 70 -3.50 -2.53 5.21
N CYS A 71 -2.61 -1.88 5.96
CA CYS A 71 -2.90 -0.73 6.81
C CYS A 71 -2.05 0.46 6.35
N ILE A 72 -2.70 1.59 6.13
CA ILE A 72 -2.03 2.84 5.77
C ILE A 72 -1.97 3.72 7.02
N THR A 73 -0.77 4.17 7.38
CA THR A 73 -0.53 4.99 8.57
C THR A 73 0.14 6.32 8.20
N ASN A 74 0.20 7.23 9.17
CA ASN A 74 1.06 8.41 9.03
C ASN A 74 2.54 7.99 9.05
N PHE A 75 3.41 8.78 8.42
CA PHE A 75 4.84 8.43 8.28
C PHE A 75 5.56 8.18 9.62
N ASN A 76 5.17 8.89 10.67
CA ASN A 76 5.77 8.79 12.01
C ASN A 76 5.12 7.69 12.88
N GLU A 77 4.10 7.02 12.37
CA GLU A 77 3.39 5.97 13.11
C GLU A 77 4.03 4.61 12.85
N ASP A 78 4.38 3.95 13.94
CA ASP A 78 4.99 2.62 13.96
C ASP A 78 3.97 1.62 14.53
N LEU A 79 3.72 0.55 13.77
CA LEU A 79 2.83 -0.54 14.19
C LEU A 79 3.60 -1.69 14.87
N HIS A 80 4.93 -1.66 14.85
CA HIS A 80 5.76 -2.65 15.54
C HIS A 80 5.54 -2.57 17.06
N GLY A 81 5.39 -3.72 17.71
CA GLY A 81 5.19 -3.81 19.16
C GLY A 81 3.77 -3.53 19.65
N LEU A 82 2.82 -3.21 18.77
CA LEU A 82 1.42 -3.11 19.15
C LEU A 82 0.82 -4.49 19.47
N ASN A 83 0.19 -4.61 20.64
CA ASN A 83 -0.46 -5.86 21.06
C ASN A 83 -1.78 -6.13 20.30
N ARG A 84 -2.43 -5.07 19.81
CA ARG A 84 -3.75 -5.13 19.19
C ARG A 84 -3.90 -3.99 18.19
N LEU A 85 -4.40 -4.31 17.00
CA LEU A 85 -4.67 -3.36 15.92
C LEU A 85 -6.12 -3.46 15.49
N LYS A 86 -6.77 -2.32 15.27
CA LYS A 86 -8.12 -2.26 14.66
C LYS A 86 -7.97 -2.03 13.16
N LEU A 87 -8.41 -2.98 12.36
CA LEU A 87 -8.55 -2.82 10.90
C LEU A 87 -10.02 -2.57 10.60
N PHE A 88 -10.33 -1.55 9.80
CA PHE A 88 -11.69 -1.18 9.43
C PHE A 88 -11.76 -0.76 7.96
N ASP A 89 -12.91 -0.99 7.34
CA ASP A 89 -13.18 -0.49 5.99
C ASP A 89 -13.33 1.04 6.02
N PRO A 90 -12.60 1.80 5.16
CA PRO A 90 -12.61 3.25 5.21
C PRO A 90 -13.95 3.88 4.77
N VAL A 91 -14.79 3.13 4.05
CA VAL A 91 -16.13 3.56 3.60
C VAL A 91 -17.20 3.06 4.57
N HIS A 92 -17.18 1.75 4.87
CA HIS A 92 -18.15 1.08 5.72
C HIS A 92 -17.56 0.82 7.11
N THR A 93 -17.39 1.87 7.90
CA THR A 93 -16.61 1.85 9.16
C THR A 93 -17.13 0.89 10.24
N TRP A 94 -18.36 0.39 10.12
CA TRP A 94 -18.91 -0.67 10.98
C TRP A 94 -18.35 -2.06 10.66
N ILE A 95 -17.76 -2.26 9.47
CA ILE A 95 -17.00 -3.45 9.10
C ILE A 95 -15.59 -3.27 9.63
N TYR A 96 -15.30 -3.92 10.75
CA TYR A 96 -13.98 -3.90 11.36
C TYR A 96 -13.65 -5.23 12.02
N LYS A 97 -12.36 -5.44 12.26
CA LYS A 97 -11.85 -6.53 13.09
C LYS A 97 -10.70 -6.04 13.95
N PHE A 98 -10.45 -6.78 15.03
CA PHE A 98 -9.23 -6.61 15.81
C PHE A 98 -8.27 -7.75 15.50
N VAL A 99 -7.02 -7.40 15.25
CA VAL A 99 -5.93 -8.35 15.04
C VAL A 99 -4.98 -8.24 16.23
N THR A 100 -4.60 -9.38 16.78
CA THR A 100 -3.61 -9.52 17.85
C THR A 100 -2.53 -10.49 17.38
N ASN A 101 -1.36 -10.48 18.05
CA ASN A 101 -0.21 -11.31 17.68
C ASN A 101 0.09 -11.29 16.17
N PHE A 102 0.32 -10.09 15.66
CA PHE A 102 0.63 -9.87 14.25
C PHE A 102 2.06 -9.40 14.05
N GLU A 103 2.51 -9.51 12.81
CA GLU A 103 3.69 -8.84 12.29
C GLU A 103 3.22 -7.77 11.30
N ALA A 104 3.66 -6.53 11.51
CA ALA A 104 3.45 -5.45 10.55
C ALA A 104 4.68 -5.37 9.65
N VAL A 105 4.53 -5.71 8.37
CA VAL A 105 5.62 -5.67 7.39
C VAL A 105 5.48 -4.39 6.58
N GLU A 106 6.46 -3.48 6.65
CA GLU A 106 6.47 -2.27 5.81
C GLU A 106 6.66 -2.68 4.34
N LEU A 107 5.71 -2.31 3.47
CA LEU A 107 5.72 -2.73 2.06
C LEU A 107 6.50 -1.78 1.15
N LEU A 108 6.74 -0.53 1.58
CA LEU A 108 7.44 0.46 0.80
C LEU A 108 8.91 0.51 1.23
N GLU A 109 9.78 -0.04 0.40
CA GLU A 109 11.22 -0.03 0.63
C GLU A 109 11.90 1.06 -0.22
N PRO A 110 12.95 1.73 0.30
CA PRO A 110 13.67 2.73 -0.46
C PRO A 110 14.48 2.06 -1.58
N VAL A 111 14.14 2.36 -2.83
CA VAL A 111 14.93 1.91 -4.00
C VAL A 111 16.06 2.90 -4.32
N PHE A 112 15.76 4.20 -4.20
CA PHE A 112 16.71 5.29 -4.44
C PHE A 112 16.69 6.31 -3.29
N ILE A 113 17.87 6.76 -2.87
CA ILE A 113 18.04 7.86 -1.90
C ILE A 113 19.02 8.87 -2.52
N ASN A 114 18.58 10.12 -2.64
CA ASN A 114 19.38 11.22 -3.22
C ASN A 114 20.02 10.87 -4.58
N GLY A 115 19.28 10.19 -5.44
CA GLY A 115 19.74 9.78 -6.77
C GLY A 115 20.67 8.55 -6.80
N LYS A 116 20.96 7.92 -5.66
CA LYS A 116 21.73 6.68 -5.58
C LYS A 116 20.81 5.50 -5.34
N GLN A 117 20.98 4.42 -6.12
CA GLN A 117 20.29 3.16 -5.87
C GLN A 117 20.83 2.55 -4.57
N VAL A 118 19.93 2.23 -3.64
CA VAL A 118 20.26 1.61 -2.35
C VAL A 118 19.68 0.21 -2.21
N TYR A 119 18.73 -0.15 -3.06
CA TYR A 119 18.15 -1.49 -3.13
C TYR A 119 18.94 -2.37 -4.09
N GLU A 120 19.25 -3.60 -3.65
CA GLU A 120 19.88 -4.62 -4.49
C GLU A 120 18.81 -5.30 -5.34
N LEU A 121 19.01 -5.31 -6.66
CA LEU A 121 18.05 -5.95 -7.56
C LEU A 121 18.09 -7.46 -7.35
N PRO A 122 16.93 -8.13 -7.20
CA PRO A 122 16.89 -9.57 -7.05
C PRO A 122 17.49 -10.25 -8.28
N SER A 123 18.21 -11.35 -8.08
CA SER A 123 18.66 -12.22 -9.17
C SER A 123 17.46 -12.84 -9.88
N THR A 124 17.58 -13.02 -11.19
CA THR A 124 16.58 -13.69 -12.04
C THR A 124 16.53 -15.19 -11.78
#